data_AF-A0A382JSX3-F1
#
_entry.id   AF-A0A382JSX3-F1
#
_cell.length_a   1.000
_cell.length_b   1.000
_cell.length_c   1.000
_cell.angle_alpha   90.00
_cell.angle_beta   90.00
_cell.angle_gamma   90.00
#
_symmetry.space_group_name_H-M   'P 1'
#
loop_
_entity.id
_entity.type
_entity.pdbx_description
1 polymer ?
#
loop_
_entity_poly.entity_id
_entity_poly.type
_entity_poly.pdbx_seq_one_letter_code
_entity_poly.pdbx_strand_id
1 'polypeptide(L)'
;REAVTVKIKELLLLSLFDHSIKFRVKCSKGTYVRQLGADIAEKLDTVGHLTDLTRTTVGEYKLEDCVEFAQVEEQWMSTVI
;
A
#
# COMPACT_ATOMS: atom_id res chain seq x y z
N ARG A 1 -16.93 -8.87 -11.00
CA ARG A 1 -17.19 -7.72 -10.09
C ARG A 1 -17.36 -6.49 -10.97
N GLU A 2 -18.31 -5.61 -10.64
CA GLU A 2 -18.50 -4.37 -11.40
C GLU A 2 -17.35 -3.39 -11.17
N ALA A 3 -17.10 -2.54 -12.16
CA ALA A 3 -16.06 -1.51 -12.08
C ALA A 3 -16.44 -0.47 -11.02
N VAL A 4 -15.49 -0.17 -10.14
CA VAL A 4 -15.65 0.86 -9.09
C VAL A 4 -14.73 2.02 -9.42
N THR A 5 -15.27 3.25 -9.38
CA THR A 5 -14.45 4.45 -9.55
C THR A 5 -13.60 4.69 -8.32
N VAL A 6 -12.29 4.83 -8.51
CA VAL A 6 -11.31 5.18 -7.48
C VAL A 6 -10.56 6.45 -7.87
N LYS A 7 -9.93 7.12 -6.90
CA LYS A 7 -9.13 8.33 -7.14
C LYS A 7 -7.68 8.08 -6.73
N ILE A 8 -6.75 8.24 -7.67
CA ILE A 8 -5.32 8.35 -7.39
C ILE A 8 -5.01 9.82 -7.11
N LYS A 9 -4.64 10.13 -5.88
CA LYS A 9 -4.33 11.49 -5.41
C LYS A 9 -2.88 11.85 -5.64
N GLU A 10 -1.99 10.86 -5.56
CA GLU A 10 -0.55 11.00 -5.78
C GLU A 10 0.00 9.65 -6.25
N LEU A 11 0.94 9.69 -7.20
CA LEU A 11 1.70 8.53 -7.67
C LEU A 11 3.15 8.97 -7.89
N LEU A 12 4.06 8.40 -7.10
CA LEU A 12 5.49 8.74 -7.13
C LEU A 12 6.30 7.49 -7.44
N LEU A 13 7.16 7.59 -8.45
CA LEU A 13 8.18 6.60 -8.72
C LEU A 13 9.31 6.74 -7.69
N LEU A 14 9.63 5.67 -6.98
CA LEU A 14 10.69 5.65 -5.96
C LEU A 14 11.97 5.00 -6.48
N SER A 15 11.85 3.94 -7.28
CA SER A 15 12.99 3.24 -7.86
C SER A 15 12.57 2.44 -9.09
N LEU A 16 13.50 2.35 -10.06
CA LEU A 16 13.49 1.40 -11.16
C LEU A 16 14.81 0.65 -11.10
N PHE A 17 14.74 -0.66 -10.90
CA PHE A 17 15.93 -1.51 -10.89
C PHE A 17 15.60 -2.86 -11.51
N ASP A 18 16.36 -3.22 -12.53
CA ASP A 18 16.17 -4.45 -13.30
C ASP A 18 14.70 -4.58 -13.78
N HIS A 19 14.01 -5.66 -13.43
CA HIS A 19 12.61 -5.89 -13.76
C HIS A 19 11.65 -5.50 -12.62
N SER A 20 12.06 -4.59 -11.73
CA SER A 20 11.29 -4.17 -10.56
C SER A 20 11.04 -2.66 -10.52
N ILE A 21 9.77 -2.30 -10.24
CA ILE A 21 9.32 -0.93 -10.03
C ILE A 21 8.88 -0.77 -8.59
N LYS A 22 9.44 0.21 -7.88
CA LYS A 22 8.95 0.63 -6.57
C LYS A 22 8.28 1.99 -6.69
N PHE A 23 7.04 2.09 -6.26
CA PHE A 23 6.27 3.33 -6.27
C PHE A 23 5.54 3.56 -4.96
N ARG A 24 5.23 4.82 -4.67
CA ARG A 24 4.32 5.24 -3.60
C ARG A 24 3.03 5.75 -4.23
N VAL A 25 1.90 5.37 -3.64
CA VAL A 25 0.58 5.82 -4.10
C VAL A 25 -0.25 6.32 -2.93
N LYS A 26 -0.89 7.48 -3.12
CA LYS A 26 -1.98 7.97 -2.26
C LYS A 26 -3.28 7.80 -3.02
N CYS A 27 -4.20 7.00 -2.50
CA CYS A 27 -5.44 6.65 -3.21
C CYS A 27 -6.69 6.77 -2.33
N SER A 28 -7.87 6.70 -2.94
CA SER A 28 -9.14 6.59 -2.21
C SER A 28 -9.33 5.19 -1.64
N LYS A 29 -10.27 5.04 -0.68
CA LYS A 29 -10.71 3.73 -0.19
C LYS A 29 -11.16 2.82 -1.34
N GLY A 30 -11.00 1.52 -1.18
CA GLY A 30 -11.41 0.51 -2.17
C GLY A 30 -10.45 0.35 -3.35
N THR A 31 -9.34 1.08 -3.40
CA THR A 31 -8.33 0.91 -4.46
C THR A 31 -7.61 -0.43 -4.32
N TYR A 32 -7.68 -1.25 -5.35
CA TYR A 32 -6.96 -2.52 -5.41
C TYR A 32 -5.57 -2.29 -6.01
N VAL A 33 -4.58 -2.03 -5.16
CA VAL A 33 -3.20 -1.67 -5.58
C VAL A 33 -2.57 -2.73 -6.47
N ARG A 34 -2.95 -4.00 -6.33
CA ARG A 34 -2.53 -5.08 -7.22
C ARG A 34 -2.99 -4.86 -8.67
N GLN A 35 -4.25 -4.45 -8.88
CA GLN A 35 -4.74 -4.10 -10.21
C GLN A 35 -4.01 -2.88 -10.77
N LEU A 36 -3.82 -1.85 -9.94
CA LEU A 36 -3.07 -0.65 -10.36
C LEU A 36 -1.65 -1.02 -10.86
N GLY A 37 -0.96 -1.94 -10.19
CA GLY A 37 0.35 -2.43 -10.64
C GLY A 37 0.28 -3.17 -11.99
N ALA A 38 -0.73 -4.00 -12.19
CA ALA A 38 -0.96 -4.68 -13.47
C ALA A 38 -1.29 -3.69 -14.59
N ASP A 39 -2.15 -2.70 -14.33
CA ASP A 39 -2.51 -1.66 -15.30
C ASP A 39 -1.28 -0.82 -15.70
N ILE A 40 -0.39 -0.49 -14.75
CA ILE A 40 0.88 0.19 -15.03
C ILE A 40 1.76 -0.67 -15.93
N ALA A 41 1.88 -1.96 -15.66
CA ALA A 41 2.69 -2.87 -16.48
C ALA A 41 2.13 -3.00 -17.91
N GLU A 42 0.81 -3.13 -18.06
CA GLU A 42 0.14 -3.15 -19.36
C GLU A 42 0.42 -1.86 -20.15
N LYS A 43 0.38 -0.70 -19.49
CA LYS A 43 0.72 0.59 -20.12
C LYS A 43 2.20 0.75 -20.49
N LEU A 44 3.06 -0.11 -19.96
CA LEU A 44 4.48 -0.21 -20.33
C LEU A 44 4.74 -1.33 -21.35
N ASP A 45 3.69 -1.86 -21.99
CA ASP A 45 3.75 -2.98 -22.95
C ASP A 45 4.40 -4.25 -22.38
N THR A 46 4.19 -4.51 -21.09
CA THR A 46 4.71 -5.70 -20.41
C THR A 46 3.70 -6.27 -19.42
N VAL A 47 4.11 -7.29 -18.67
CA VAL A 47 3.34 -7.88 -17.57
C VAL A 47 4.09 -7.67 -16.25
N GLY A 48 3.33 -7.57 -15.17
CA GLY A 48 3.88 -7.38 -13.84
C GLY A 48 2.91 -7.86 -12.77
N HIS A 49 3.45 -8.18 -11.61
CA HIS A 49 2.64 -8.54 -10.45
C HIS A 49 3.22 -7.88 -9.20
N LEU A 50 2.35 -7.64 -8.23
CA LEU A 50 2.73 -7.05 -6.95
C LEU A 50 3.54 -8.07 -6.13
N THR A 51 4.80 -7.74 -5.83
CA THR A 51 5.71 -8.58 -5.04
C THR A 51 5.74 -8.20 -3.56
N ASP A 52 5.60 -6.91 -3.25
CA ASP A 52 5.55 -6.37 -1.88
C ASP A 52 4.54 -5.22 -1.79
N LEU A 53 3.89 -5.10 -0.63
CA LEU A 53 2.99 -3.97 -0.34
C LEU A 53 3.01 -3.63 1.15
N THR A 54 3.56 -2.46 1.45
CA THR A 54 3.44 -1.86 2.79
C THR A 54 2.44 -0.72 2.77
N ARG A 55 1.41 -0.80 3.60
CA ARG A 55 0.46 0.29 3.81
C ARG A 55 1.02 1.25 4.86
N THR A 56 1.43 2.44 4.43
CA THR A 56 2.08 3.41 5.31
C THR A 56 1.13 4.32 6.08
N THR A 57 -0.13 4.45 5.62
CA THR A 57 -1.15 5.31 6.25
C THR A 57 -2.56 4.72 6.11
N VAL A 58 -3.40 4.93 7.12
CA VAL A 58 -4.85 4.67 7.13
C VAL A 58 -5.55 5.78 7.89
N GLY A 59 -6.24 6.67 7.17
CA GLY A 59 -6.86 7.84 7.81
C GLY A 59 -5.79 8.70 8.48
N GLU A 60 -5.90 8.86 9.80
CA GLU A 60 -4.96 9.63 10.62
C GLU A 60 -3.77 8.79 11.11
N TYR A 61 -3.88 7.46 11.09
CA TYR A 61 -2.84 6.56 11.53
C TYR A 61 -1.76 6.37 10.47
N LYS A 62 -0.52 6.39 10.91
CA LYS A 62 0.69 6.17 10.13
C LYS A 62 1.40 4.91 10.58
N LEU A 63 2.35 4.45 9.77
CA LEU A 63 3.19 3.31 10.10
C LEU A 63 4.01 3.53 11.39
N GLU A 64 4.42 4.78 11.66
CA GLU A 64 5.13 5.15 12.90
C GLU A 64 4.27 5.02 14.17
N ASP A 65 2.93 5.01 14.03
CA ASP A 65 2.00 4.80 15.15
C ASP A 65 1.77 3.30 15.43
N CYS A 66 2.32 2.41 14.61
CA CYS A 66 2.10 0.97 14.72
C CYS A 66 3.05 0.36 15.76
N VAL A 67 2.51 -0.49 16.63
CA VAL A 67 3.29 -1.31 17.55
C VAL A 67 3.69 -2.62 16.89
N GLU A 68 4.87 -3.14 17.22
CA GLU A 68 5.25 -4.49 16.78
C GLU A 68 4.37 -5.52 17.48
N PHE A 69 4.05 -6.62 16.78
CA PHE A 69 3.16 -7.65 17.33
C PHE A 69 3.69 -8.23 18.65
N ALA A 70 5.01 -8.38 18.79
CA ALA A 70 5.65 -8.87 20.01
C ALA A 70 5.42 -7.95 21.23
N GLN A 71 5.20 -6.66 21.00
CA GLN A 71 4.99 -5.65 22.05
C GLN A 71 3.50 -5.54 22.44
N VAL A 72 2.60 -6.17 21.68
CA VAL A 72 1.15 -6.06 21.91
C VAL A 72 0.77 -6.58 23.29
N GLU A 73 1.32 -7.72 23.73
CA GLU A 73 0.98 -8.27 25.06
C GLU A 73 1.36 -7.34 26.21
N GLU A 74 2.54 -6.69 26.14
CA GLU A 74 3.03 -5.77 27.16
C GLU A 74 2.19 -4.48 27.22
N GLN A 75 1.80 -3.93 26.07
CA GLN A 75 1.04 -2.69 26.02
C GLN A 75 -0.46 -2.90 26.26
N TRP A 76 -1.04 -4.01 25.81
CA TRP A 76 -2.47 -4.33 25.98
C TRP A 76 -2.87 -4.44 27.45
N MET A 77 -2.01 -5.01 28.29
CA MET A 77 -2.25 -5.20 29.73
C MET A 77 -2.22 -3.90 30.54
N SER A 78 -1.69 -2.80 29.98
CA SER A 78 -1.59 -1.51 30.67
C SER A 78 -2.90 -0.68 30.66
N THR A 79 -3.93 -1.12 29.92
CA THR A 79 -5.23 -0.41 29.83
C THR A 79 -6.30 -0.96 30.79
N VAL A 80 -5.94 -1.89 31.68
CA VAL A 80 -6.84 -2.31 32.76
C VAL A 80 -6.59 -1.42 33.99
N ILE A 81 -7.38 -0.34 34.10
CA ILE A 81 -7.66 0.34 35.38
C ILE A 81 -9.02 -0.13 35.85
#